data_AF-A0A9W9TXZ7-F1
#
_entry.id   AF-A0A9W9TXZ7-F1
#
_cell.length_a   1.000
_cell.length_b   1.000
_cell.length_c   1.000
_cell.angle_alpha   90.00
_cell.angle_beta   90.00
_cell.angle_gamma   90.00
#
_symmetry.space_group_name_H-M   'P 1'
#
loop_
_entity.id
_entity.type
_entity.pdbx_description
1 polymer ?
#
loop_
_entity_poly.entity_id
_entity_poly.type
_entity_poly.pdbx_seq_one_letter_code
_entity_poly.pdbx_strand_id
1 'polypeptide(L)'
;MTDQTYHTTRQDLRKPESRVAHQHGGTNPSDSEVSAMKSIVDKNSVDKNQKVEEVKSNLPLPDQPPVASDWNSSDQRTVNVGSGGISGSVSGEGDSALREPATAESSVRVDGSDLHKNTEPASKVGRQGKEGLDGLPSDALAR
;
A
#
# COMPACT_ATOMS: atom_id res chain seq x y z
N MET A 1 -42.39 -9.17 5.42
CA MET A 1 -41.34 -9.66 4.50
C MET A 1 -40.03 -9.10 5.05
N THR A 2 -39.20 -9.95 5.65
CA THR A 2 -37.92 -9.50 6.22
C THR A 2 -36.95 -9.27 5.08
N ASP A 3 -36.54 -8.02 4.87
CA ASP A 3 -35.42 -7.67 3.99
C ASP A 3 -34.17 -8.37 4.54
N GLN A 4 -33.87 -9.55 4.01
CA GLN A 4 -32.59 -10.20 4.25
C GLN A 4 -31.54 -9.30 3.59
N THR A 5 -30.89 -8.45 4.39
CA THR A 5 -29.68 -7.75 4.00
C THR A 5 -28.61 -8.80 3.72
N TYR A 6 -28.52 -9.24 2.47
CA TYR A 6 -27.37 -9.98 1.99
C TYR A 6 -26.16 -9.05 2.08
N HIS A 7 -25.26 -9.33 3.01
CA HIS A 7 -23.97 -8.62 3.15
C HIS A 7 -22.96 -9.01 2.05
N THR A 8 -23.45 -9.55 0.94
CA THR A 8 -22.64 -9.98 -0.21
C THR A 8 -22.45 -8.80 -1.16
N THR A 9 -21.22 -8.61 -1.62
CA THR A 9 -20.87 -7.57 -2.60
C THR A 9 -20.89 -8.12 -4.02
N ARG A 10 -20.88 -7.23 -5.03
CA ARG A 10 -20.69 -7.64 -6.44
C ARG A 10 -19.40 -8.44 -6.64
N GLN A 11 -18.37 -8.15 -5.85
CA GLN A 11 -17.06 -8.82 -5.91
C GLN A 11 -17.17 -10.26 -5.43
N ASP A 12 -17.97 -10.51 -4.39
CA ASP A 12 -18.20 -11.86 -3.86
C ASP A 12 -18.96 -12.73 -4.87
N LEU A 13 -19.83 -12.12 -5.69
CA LEU A 13 -20.56 -12.80 -6.76
C LEU A 13 -19.72 -13.13 -8.00
N ARG A 14 -18.56 -12.50 -8.21
CA ARG A 14 -17.74 -12.70 -9.41
C ARG A 14 -17.22 -14.15 -9.57
N LYS A 15 -16.84 -14.79 -8.46
CA LYS A 15 -16.38 -16.18 -8.45
C LYS A 15 -17.49 -17.18 -8.77
N PRO A 16 -18.67 -17.14 -8.12
CA PRO A 16 -19.78 -18.01 -8.50
C PRO A 16 -20.33 -17.68 -9.90
N GLU A 17 -20.35 -16.42 -10.33
CA GLU A 17 -20.68 -16.03 -11.72
C GLU A 17 -19.76 -16.73 -12.73
N SER A 18 -18.45 -16.69 -12.52
CA SER A 18 -17.49 -17.34 -13.42
C SER A 18 -17.67 -18.86 -13.47
N ARG A 19 -18.00 -19.48 -12.33
CA ARG A 19 -18.25 -20.93 -12.24
C ARG A 19 -19.52 -21.33 -12.98
N VAL A 20 -20.62 -20.59 -12.79
CA VAL A 20 -21.90 -20.84 -13.46
C VAL A 20 -21.74 -20.59 -14.96
N ALA A 21 -21.07 -19.51 -15.36
CA ALA A 21 -20.77 -19.24 -16.77
C ALA A 21 -19.99 -20.39 -17.41
N HIS A 22 -18.98 -20.95 -16.74
CA HIS A 22 -18.24 -22.12 -17.26
C HIS A 22 -19.14 -23.34 -17.47
N GLN A 23 -20.13 -23.56 -16.60
CA GLN A 23 -21.07 -24.68 -16.71
C GLN A 23 -22.11 -24.47 -17.82
N HIS A 24 -22.37 -23.22 -18.21
CA HIS A 24 -23.40 -22.83 -19.19
C HIS A 24 -22.81 -22.14 -20.44
N GLY A 25 -21.64 -22.59 -20.89
CA GLY A 25 -21.07 -22.19 -22.19
C GLY A 25 -20.67 -20.71 -22.28
N GLY A 26 -20.29 -20.10 -21.16
CA GLY A 26 -19.90 -18.70 -21.06
C GLY A 26 -21.04 -17.73 -20.72
N THR A 27 -22.26 -18.23 -20.51
CA THR A 27 -23.43 -17.41 -20.18
C THR A 27 -23.92 -17.68 -18.77
N ASN A 28 -24.46 -16.66 -18.09
CA ASN A 28 -25.14 -16.84 -16.81
C ASN A 28 -26.65 -16.87 -17.07
N PRO A 29 -27.33 -18.03 -16.90
CA PRO A 29 -28.77 -18.12 -17.10
C PRO A 29 -29.53 -17.15 -16.18
N SER A 30 -30.65 -16.59 -16.66
CA SER A 30 -31.54 -15.72 -15.88
C SER A 30 -32.08 -16.42 -14.64
N ASP A 31 -32.29 -17.73 -14.75
CA ASP A 31 -32.92 -18.57 -13.73
C ASP A 31 -31.90 -19.07 -12.69
N SER A 32 -30.62 -18.71 -12.83
CA SER A 32 -29.58 -19.09 -11.88
C SER A 32 -29.67 -18.26 -10.60
N GLU A 33 -29.37 -18.90 -9.47
CA GLU A 33 -29.31 -18.25 -8.16
C GLU A 33 -28.34 -17.04 -8.15
N VAL A 34 -27.27 -17.11 -8.95
CA VAL A 34 -26.28 -16.04 -9.06
C VAL A 34 -26.86 -14.80 -9.76
N SER A 35 -27.67 -14.99 -10.81
CA SER A 35 -28.41 -13.90 -11.48
C SER A 35 -29.44 -13.26 -10.55
N ALA A 36 -30.14 -14.08 -9.74
CA ALA A 36 -31.08 -13.58 -8.74
C ALA A 36 -30.36 -12.75 -7.66
N MET A 37 -29.24 -13.25 -7.12
CA MET A 37 -28.42 -12.51 -6.15
C MET A 37 -27.86 -11.21 -6.73
N LYS A 38 -27.39 -11.22 -7.98
CA LYS A 38 -26.90 -10.02 -8.67
C LYS A 38 -27.98 -8.93 -8.73
N SER A 39 -29.19 -9.29 -9.13
CA SER A 39 -30.33 -8.36 -9.18
C SER A 39 -30.64 -7.75 -7.80
N ILE A 40 -30.58 -8.55 -6.73
CA ILE A 40 -30.83 -8.06 -5.36
C ILE A 40 -29.72 -7.10 -4.92
N VAL A 41 -28.45 -7.43 -5.18
CA VAL A 41 -27.30 -6.58 -4.87
C VAL A 41 -27.35 -5.26 -5.66
N ASP A 42 -27.74 -5.33 -6.94
CA ASP A 42 -27.87 -4.16 -7.79
C ASP A 42 -28.97 -3.21 -7.28
N LYS A 43 -30.15 -3.71 -6.95
CA LYS A 43 -31.25 -2.92 -6.37
C LYS A 43 -30.83 -2.24 -5.07
N ASN A 44 -30.28 -3.01 -4.13
CA ASN A 44 -29.81 -2.49 -2.85
C ASN A 44 -28.68 -1.44 -2.99
N SER A 45 -27.91 -1.47 -4.08
CA SER A 45 -26.86 -0.48 -4.34
C SER A 45 -27.41 0.85 -4.87
N VAL A 46 -28.48 0.81 -5.66
CA VAL A 46 -29.15 2.01 -6.18
C VAL A 46 -29.82 2.80 -5.05
N ASP A 47 -30.49 2.10 -4.12
CA ASP A 47 -31.16 2.72 -2.98
C ASP A 47 -30.19 3.42 -2.02
N LYS A 48 -28.99 2.86 -1.86
CA LYS A 48 -27.92 3.46 -1.03
C LYS A 48 -27.41 4.77 -1.61
N ASN A 49 -27.23 4.84 -2.93
CA ASN A 49 -26.76 6.07 -3.58
C ASN A 49 -27.76 7.22 -3.44
N GLN A 50 -29.06 6.93 -3.60
CA GLN A 50 -30.11 7.94 -3.40
C GLN A 50 -30.14 8.45 -1.96
N LYS A 51 -30.03 7.53 -0.99
CA LYS A 51 -29.97 7.87 0.44
C LYS A 51 -28.73 8.69 0.81
N VAL A 52 -27.59 8.42 0.16
CA VAL A 52 -26.34 9.19 0.35
C VAL A 52 -26.51 10.62 -0.14
N GLU A 53 -27.10 10.85 -1.31
CA GLU A 53 -27.33 12.20 -1.83
C GLU A 53 -28.34 12.99 -0.99
N GLU A 54 -29.40 12.33 -0.50
CA GLU A 54 -30.35 12.93 0.45
C GLU A 54 -29.65 13.38 1.74
N VAL A 55 -28.83 12.52 2.35
CA VAL A 55 -28.08 12.85 3.57
C VAL A 55 -27.05 13.94 3.32
N LYS A 56 -26.35 13.90 2.18
CA LYS A 56 -25.36 14.91 1.79
C LYS A 56 -25.99 16.30 1.63
N SER A 57 -27.19 16.36 1.07
CA SER A 57 -27.94 17.63 0.92
C SER A 57 -28.42 18.20 2.27
N ASN A 58 -28.66 17.33 3.26
CA ASN A 58 -29.12 17.69 4.60
C ASN A 58 -27.98 17.85 5.62
N LEU A 59 -26.71 17.68 5.22
CA LEU A 59 -25.58 17.81 6.13
C LEU A 59 -25.28 19.30 6.35
N PRO A 60 -25.26 19.80 7.61
CA PRO A 60 -24.92 21.19 7.88
C PRO A 60 -23.52 21.50 7.37
N LEU A 61 -23.39 22.66 6.72
CA LEU A 61 -22.10 23.17 6.28
C LEU A 61 -21.21 23.36 7.52
N PRO A 62 -19.94 22.93 7.48
CA PRO A 62 -18.99 23.21 8.56
C PRO A 62 -18.88 24.73 8.79
N ASP A 63 -18.98 25.17 10.05
CA ASP A 63 -18.90 26.59 10.42
C ASP A 63 -17.56 27.24 10.05
N GLN A 64 -16.52 26.42 9.89
CA GLN A 64 -15.22 26.85 9.37
C GLN A 64 -15.02 26.24 7.98
N PRO A 65 -15.03 27.03 6.89
CA PRO A 65 -14.61 26.52 5.60
C PRO A 65 -13.18 26.00 5.72
N PRO A 66 -12.82 24.89 5.03
CA PRO A 66 -11.45 24.44 5.00
C PRO A 66 -10.58 25.58 4.48
N VAL A 67 -9.74 26.13 5.37
CA VAL A 67 -8.77 27.16 5.01
C VAL A 67 -7.89 26.55 3.94
N ALA A 68 -7.77 27.23 2.79
CA ALA A 68 -6.90 26.78 1.72
C ALA A 68 -5.52 26.50 2.31
N SER A 69 -5.02 25.28 2.14
CA SER A 69 -3.67 24.94 2.58
C SER A 69 -2.71 25.91 1.89
N ASP A 70 -1.98 26.67 2.69
CA ASP A 70 -0.94 27.59 2.21
C ASP A 70 0.26 26.77 1.74
N TRP A 71 0.12 26.15 0.56
CA TRP A 71 1.16 25.35 -0.09
C TRP A 71 2.38 26.21 -0.51
N ASN A 72 2.35 27.53 -0.29
CA ASN A 72 3.46 28.44 -0.57
C ASN A 72 4.43 28.63 0.61
N SER A 73 4.18 28.05 1.77
CA SER A 73 5.13 28.08 2.87
C SER A 73 6.30 27.13 2.63
N SER A 74 7.30 27.62 1.88
CA SER A 74 8.68 27.11 1.93
C SER A 74 9.34 27.33 3.31
N ASP A 75 8.63 27.92 4.28
CA ASP A 75 9.10 28.04 5.65
C ASP A 75 8.83 26.73 6.42
N GLN A 76 9.89 25.97 6.63
CA GLN A 76 9.92 24.71 7.39
C GLN A 76 9.31 24.84 8.81
N ARG A 77 9.13 26.05 9.35
CA ARG A 77 8.55 26.28 10.69
C ARG A 77 7.02 26.23 10.73
N THR A 78 6.33 26.46 9.61
CA THR A 78 4.86 26.49 9.55
C THR A 78 4.25 25.19 9.01
N VAL A 79 5.06 24.34 8.36
CA VAL A 79 4.64 23.00 8.01
C VAL A 79 4.72 22.10 9.24
N ASN A 80 3.58 21.53 9.63
CA ASN A 80 3.42 20.63 10.77
C ASN A 80 4.05 19.23 10.50
N VAL A 81 5.15 19.20 9.75
CA VAL A 81 6.02 18.03 9.60
C VAL A 81 7.01 18.11 10.75
N GLY A 82 6.88 17.20 11.70
CA GLY A 82 7.84 17.08 12.79
C GLY A 82 9.26 17.06 12.21
N SER A 83 10.15 17.81 12.83
CA SER A 83 11.59 17.95 12.55
C SER A 83 12.37 16.64 12.76
N GLY A 84 11.85 15.51 12.28
CA GLY A 84 12.48 14.20 12.25
C GLY A 84 13.62 14.07 11.22
N GLY A 85 14.13 15.19 10.71
CA GLY A 85 15.36 15.25 9.93
C GLY A 85 16.55 14.98 10.85
N ILE A 86 16.78 13.71 11.18
CA ILE A 86 17.97 13.28 11.91
C ILE A 86 19.18 13.60 11.00
N SER A 87 19.93 14.63 11.38
CA SER A 87 21.18 15.03 10.73
C SER A 87 22.32 14.15 11.23
N GLY A 88 22.66 13.13 10.46
CA GLY A 88 23.82 12.30 10.70
C GLY A 88 23.89 11.16 9.71
N SER A 89 25.10 10.88 9.21
CA SER A 89 25.40 9.63 8.53
C SER A 89 25.21 8.48 9.51
N VAL A 90 24.25 7.60 9.24
CA VAL A 90 24.04 6.37 10.02
C VAL A 90 25.21 5.40 9.79
N SER A 91 25.86 5.51 8.63
CA SER A 91 27.07 4.80 8.28
C SER A 91 27.92 5.68 7.36
N GLY A 92 29.08 6.11 7.86
CA GLY A 92 30.15 6.77 7.06
C GLY A 92 29.77 8.02 6.26
N GLU A 93 30.76 8.77 5.80
CA GLU A 93 30.51 9.83 4.82
C GLU A 93 30.33 9.16 3.44
N GLY A 94 29.13 9.26 2.85
CA GLY A 94 28.88 8.87 1.44
C GLY A 94 28.07 7.59 1.15
N ASP A 95 27.42 6.97 2.15
CA ASP A 95 26.60 5.77 1.88
C ASP A 95 25.24 6.12 1.24
N SER A 96 25.14 5.90 -0.08
CA SER A 96 23.92 6.03 -0.89
C SER A 96 22.86 4.96 -0.55
N ALA A 97 23.29 3.81 -0.02
CA ALA A 97 22.47 2.63 0.26
C ALA A 97 21.18 2.87 1.07
N LEU A 98 21.19 3.83 2.00
CA LEU A 98 20.06 4.04 2.93
C LEU A 98 19.14 5.19 2.50
N ARG A 99 19.60 6.08 1.61
CA ARG A 99 18.91 7.35 1.33
C ARG A 99 18.75 7.66 -0.16
N GLU A 100 19.61 7.16 -1.00
CA GLU A 100 19.57 7.38 -2.44
C GLU A 100 18.97 6.15 -3.15
N PRO A 101 18.37 6.33 -4.34
CA PRO A 101 17.91 5.19 -5.15
C PRO A 101 19.10 4.28 -5.50
N ALA A 102 18.90 2.97 -5.35
CA ALA A 102 19.91 1.97 -5.71
C ALA A 102 20.15 1.98 -7.24
N THR A 103 21.21 2.67 -7.67
CA THR A 103 21.58 2.78 -9.09
C THR A 103 22.52 1.66 -9.56
N ALA A 104 23.06 0.86 -8.63
CA ALA A 104 23.95 -0.26 -8.93
C ALA A 104 23.31 -1.64 -8.67
N GLU A 105 23.98 -2.70 -9.11
CA GLU A 105 23.55 -4.09 -8.95
C GLU A 105 23.64 -4.55 -7.48
N SER A 106 22.80 -5.50 -7.05
CA SER A 106 22.71 -5.86 -5.63
C SER A 106 23.90 -6.69 -5.13
N SER A 107 24.62 -6.18 -4.12
CA SER A 107 25.76 -6.89 -3.49
C SER A 107 25.36 -8.18 -2.75
N VAL A 108 24.06 -8.38 -2.47
CA VAL A 108 23.53 -9.63 -1.89
C VAL A 108 23.50 -10.76 -2.92
N ARG A 109 23.38 -10.42 -4.21
CA ARG A 109 23.20 -11.40 -5.30
C ARG A 109 24.45 -11.62 -6.12
N VAL A 110 25.31 -10.61 -6.19
CA VAL A 110 26.50 -10.59 -7.05
C VAL A 110 27.66 -10.04 -6.23
N ASP A 111 28.78 -10.76 -6.25
CA ASP A 111 30.02 -10.25 -5.68
C ASP A 111 30.67 -9.27 -6.67
N GLY A 112 30.65 -7.98 -6.31
CA GLY A 112 31.26 -6.93 -7.11
C GLY A 112 32.79 -7.05 -7.22
N SER A 113 33.45 -7.68 -6.26
CA SER A 113 34.90 -7.90 -6.28
C SER A 113 35.29 -8.98 -7.27
N ASP A 114 34.56 -10.09 -7.30
CA ASP A 114 34.78 -11.18 -8.26
C ASP A 114 34.45 -10.76 -9.69
N LEU A 115 33.35 -10.01 -9.88
CA LEU A 115 32.90 -9.59 -11.20
C LEU A 115 33.46 -8.25 -11.67
N HIS A 116 34.25 -7.56 -10.82
CA HIS A 116 34.78 -6.22 -11.07
C HIS A 116 33.67 -5.22 -11.47
N LYS A 117 32.51 -5.34 -10.82
CA LYS A 117 31.35 -4.48 -11.03
C LYS A 117 31.05 -3.69 -9.76
N ASN A 118 30.52 -2.48 -9.94
CA ASN A 118 30.02 -1.73 -8.79
C ASN A 118 28.71 -2.37 -8.32
N THR A 119 28.64 -2.74 -7.05
CA THR A 119 27.46 -3.34 -6.42
C THR A 119 27.11 -2.58 -5.15
N GLU A 120 25.81 -2.36 -4.93
CA GLU A 120 25.27 -1.68 -3.76
C GLU A 120 24.34 -2.61 -2.96
N PRO A 121 24.23 -2.47 -1.64
CA PRO A 121 25.03 -1.59 -0.79
C PRO A 121 26.50 -2.01 -0.72
N ALA A 122 27.41 -1.05 -0.60
CA ALA A 122 28.79 -1.32 -0.19
C ALA A 122 28.84 -2.07 1.15
N SER A 123 29.89 -2.87 1.37
CA SER A 123 30.16 -3.45 2.69
C SER A 123 30.42 -2.31 3.69
N LYS A 124 29.83 -2.40 4.90
CA LYS A 124 29.86 -1.39 6.00
C LYS A 124 28.72 -0.36 6.05
N VAL A 125 27.51 -0.74 5.65
CA VAL A 125 26.31 0.10 5.85
C VAL A 125 25.65 -0.10 7.22
N GLY A 126 25.00 0.94 7.74
CA GLY A 126 24.30 0.92 9.04
C GLY A 126 25.16 0.43 10.23
N ARG A 127 24.60 -0.49 11.03
CA ARG A 127 25.28 -1.06 12.20
C ARG A 127 26.54 -1.84 11.83
N GLN A 128 26.59 -2.45 10.65
CA GLN A 128 27.75 -3.22 10.21
C GLN A 128 29.00 -2.34 10.15
N GLY A 129 28.90 -1.15 9.54
CA GLY A 129 30.01 -0.19 9.50
C GLY A 129 30.25 0.54 10.82
N LYS A 130 29.21 0.75 11.63
CA LYS A 130 29.35 1.45 12.92
C LYS A 130 29.96 0.59 14.02
N GLU A 131 29.61 -0.68 14.04
CA GLU A 131 29.92 -1.62 15.12
C GLU A 131 30.91 -2.71 14.68
N GLY A 132 31.38 -2.68 13.43
CA GLY A 132 32.38 -3.61 12.93
C GLY A 132 31.87 -5.06 12.85
N LEU A 133 30.61 -5.23 12.45
CA LEU A 133 29.93 -6.54 12.38
C LEU A 133 30.22 -7.29 11.06
N ASP A 134 31.39 -7.07 10.47
CA ASP A 134 31.81 -7.69 9.19
C ASP A 134 32.11 -9.20 9.31
N GLY A 135 32.01 -9.79 10.52
CA GLY A 135 32.30 -11.20 10.81
C GLY A 135 31.18 -11.93 11.53
N LEU A 136 31.29 -13.26 11.60
CA LEU A 136 30.37 -14.09 12.38
C LEU A 136 30.43 -13.69 13.87
N PRO A 137 29.29 -13.66 14.56
CA PRO A 137 29.26 -13.38 16.00
C PRO A 137 30.07 -14.42 16.78
N SER A 138 30.60 -14.02 17.93
CA SER A 138 31.48 -14.89 18.74
C SER A 138 30.83 -16.18 19.20
N ASP A 139 29.49 -16.23 19.31
CA ASP A 139 28.73 -17.44 19.63
C ASP A 139 28.68 -18.45 18.48
N ALA A 140 28.70 -17.99 17.23
CA ALA A 140 28.70 -18.81 16.02
C ALA A 140 30.09 -19.40 15.69
N LEU A 141 31.15 -18.88 16.33
CA LEU A 141 32.53 -19.37 16.20
C LEU A 141 32.86 -20.49 17.19
N ALA A 142 32.05 -20.66 18.24
CA ALA A 142 32.19 -21.77 19.17
C ALA A 142 31.61 -23.04 18.53
N ARG A 143 32.49 -23.97 18.15
CA ARG A 143 32.15 -25.31 17.66
C ARG A 143 32.01 -26.28 18.83
#